data_AF-A0A9N7UAT5-F1
#
_entry.id   AF-A0A9N7UAT5-F1
#
_cell.length_a   1.000
_cell.length_b   1.000
_cell.length_c   1.000
_cell.angle_alpha   90.00
_cell.angle_beta   90.00
_cell.angle_gamma   90.00
#
_symmetry.space_group_name_H-M   'P 1'
#
loop_
_entity.id
_entity.type
_entity.pdbx_description
1 polymer ?
#
loop_
_entity_poly.entity_id
_entity_poly.type
_entity_poly.pdbx_seq_one_letter_code
_entity_poly.pdbx_strand_id
1 'polypeptide(L)'
;MKLQIQGAASTPGSLFCVDRGSNLSPLPLSNLPQSCGYTIRSTRRDFVLVAPYDGCFVAHEEDSYVLPLRWCGLPVRMSCPVMKPSAPNPPMVTCHSEGMVVKTDWMISAAKIIVKLNDVWEPLLSASAKCGFVIVVLPDGVAISARYAPCLKKRDGLYTLELYGDGETKISCPSLSATEPELTKSPPNYPGPQTEVPSKGILNL
;
A
#
# COMPACT_ATOMS: atom_id res chain seq x y z
N MET A 1 13.45 9.28 19.28
CA MET A 1 13.61 10.65 18.75
C MET A 1 14.98 11.24 19.13
N LYS A 2 15.56 12.09 18.27
CA LYS A 2 16.90 12.69 18.47
C LYS A 2 16.84 14.21 18.33
N LEU A 3 17.35 14.94 19.32
CA LEU A 3 17.57 16.38 19.28
C LEU A 3 19.07 16.64 19.18
N GLN A 4 19.47 17.45 18.21
CA GLN A 4 20.86 17.84 17.99
C GLN A 4 20.95 19.35 17.83
N ILE A 5 21.81 19.97 18.64
CA ILE A 5 22.06 21.41 18.64
C ILE A 5 23.55 21.63 18.39
N GLN A 6 23.86 22.51 17.43
CA GLN A 6 25.23 22.88 17.06
C GLN A 6 25.41 24.38 17.32
N GLY A 7 26.47 24.79 18.02
CA GLY A 7 26.74 26.21 18.30
C GLY A 7 27.85 26.48 19.31
N ALA A 8 28.45 27.68 19.24
CA ALA A 8 29.65 28.08 19.98
C ALA A 8 29.40 28.68 21.38
N ALA A 9 28.32 28.30 22.07
CA ALA A 9 28.02 28.77 23.42
C ALA A 9 28.09 27.61 24.44
N SER A 10 28.46 27.97 25.68
CA SER A 10 28.56 27.12 26.87
C SER A 10 27.61 25.92 26.91
N THR A 11 28.11 24.78 27.39
CA THR A 11 27.45 23.46 27.54
C THR A 11 25.91 23.50 27.43
N PRO A 12 25.36 23.31 26.21
CA PRO A 12 23.92 23.43 25.99
C PRO A 12 23.11 22.43 26.81
N GLY A 13 23.70 21.28 27.17
CA GLY A 13 23.01 20.21 27.87
C GLY A 13 22.57 20.48 29.30
N SER A 14 23.26 21.35 30.05
CA SER A 14 22.83 21.71 31.42
C SER A 14 21.62 22.63 31.45
N LEU A 15 21.22 23.16 30.29
CA LEU A 15 20.09 24.07 30.13
C LEU A 15 18.79 23.33 29.81
N PHE A 16 18.87 22.01 29.57
CA PHE A 16 17.72 21.17 29.24
C PHE A 16 17.23 20.39 30.46
N CYS A 17 15.93 20.50 30.70
CA CYS A 17 15.19 19.69 31.67
C CYS A 17 13.97 19.07 30.99
N VAL A 18 13.52 17.91 31.48
CA VAL A 18 12.19 17.38 31.15
C VAL A 18 11.13 18.24 31.84
N ASP A 19 10.12 18.66 31.08
CA ASP A 19 8.94 19.29 31.67
C ASP A 19 8.02 18.20 32.23
N ARG A 20 7.75 18.27 33.54
CA ARG A 20 6.89 17.30 34.25
C ARG A 20 5.48 17.85 34.49
N GLY A 21 5.12 18.97 33.88
CA GLY A 21 3.83 19.65 34.06
C GLY A 21 3.83 20.65 35.21
N SER A 22 2.68 21.32 35.42
CA SER A 22 2.55 22.49 36.30
C SER A 22 2.82 22.24 37.78
N ASN A 23 2.67 21.00 38.25
CA ASN A 23 2.74 20.66 39.67
C ASN A 23 4.11 20.09 40.09
N LEU A 24 5.05 19.97 39.14
CA LEU A 24 6.34 19.33 39.36
C LEU A 24 7.46 20.22 38.82
N SER A 25 8.55 20.33 39.58
CA SER A 25 9.74 21.04 39.11
C SER A 25 10.30 20.35 37.86
N PRO A 26 10.83 21.10 36.88
CA PRO A 26 11.51 20.51 35.73
C PRO A 26 12.64 19.58 36.18
N LEU A 27 12.76 18.41 35.55
CA LEU A 27 13.73 17.39 35.94
C LEU A 27 14.98 17.51 35.04
N PRO A 28 16.18 17.79 35.59
CA PRO A 28 17.40 17.79 34.80
C PRO A 28 17.62 16.45 34.10
N LEU A 29 18.05 16.48 32.84
CA LEU A 29 18.26 15.26 32.05
C LEU A 29 19.30 14.32 32.68
N SER A 30 20.29 14.85 33.39
CA SER A 30 21.30 14.08 34.14
C SER A 30 20.72 13.26 35.30
N ASN A 31 19.53 13.61 35.77
CA ASN A 31 18.87 12.99 36.92
C ASN A 31 17.82 11.96 36.48
N LEU A 32 17.70 11.69 35.18
CA LEU A 32 16.81 10.65 34.68
C LEU A 32 17.34 9.26 35.10
N PRO A 33 16.46 8.36 35.57
CA PRO A 33 16.82 6.96 35.78
C PRO A 33 17.38 6.32 34.51
N GLN A 34 18.39 5.46 34.66
CA GLN A 34 18.95 4.71 33.52
C GLN A 34 17.91 3.86 32.79
N SER A 35 16.89 3.37 33.53
CA SER A 35 15.76 2.61 32.97
C SER A 35 14.95 3.39 31.94
N CYS A 36 15.04 4.72 31.91
CA CYS A 36 14.37 5.52 30.89
C CYS A 36 15.03 5.40 29.50
N GLY A 37 16.27 4.90 29.42
CA GLY A 37 16.96 4.64 28.15
C GLY A 37 17.47 5.88 27.40
N TYR A 38 17.48 7.05 28.03
CA TYR A 38 17.93 8.30 27.42
C TYR A 38 19.45 8.28 27.28
N THR A 39 19.97 8.77 26.14
CA THR A 39 21.40 9.01 25.96
C THR A 39 21.67 10.47 25.67
N ILE A 40 22.66 11.01 26.39
CA ILE A 40 23.00 12.43 26.35
C ILE A 40 24.49 12.53 26.02
N ARG A 41 24.82 13.29 24.99
CA ARG A 41 26.19 13.64 24.64
C ARG A 41 26.29 15.16 24.56
N SER A 42 27.04 15.74 25.48
CA SER A 42 27.26 17.18 25.55
C SER A 42 28.76 17.47 25.36
N THR A 43 29.07 18.36 24.43
CA THR A 43 30.41 18.88 24.18
C THR A 43 30.37 20.41 24.18
N ARG A 44 31.52 21.07 23.98
CA ARG A 44 31.57 22.54 23.87
C ARG A 44 30.83 23.11 22.66
N ARG A 45 30.56 22.31 21.63
CA ARG A 45 29.96 22.76 20.36
C ARG A 45 28.65 22.06 20.02
N ASP A 46 28.47 20.85 20.52
CA ASP A 46 27.37 19.98 20.18
C ASP A 46 26.67 19.46 21.42
N PHE A 47 25.35 19.46 21.38
CA PHE A 47 24.51 18.72 22.29
C PHE A 47 23.63 17.75 21.51
N VAL A 48 23.65 16.49 21.91
CA VAL A 48 22.81 15.44 21.35
C VAL A 48 22.06 14.77 22.49
N LEU A 49 20.73 14.76 22.36
CA LEU A 49 19.83 13.99 23.19
C LEU A 49 19.13 12.95 22.32
N VAL A 50 19.18 11.69 22.72
CA VAL A 50 18.36 10.63 22.14
C VAL A 50 17.42 10.11 23.23
N ALA A 51 16.13 10.16 22.95
CA ALA A 51 15.08 9.64 23.81
C ALA A 51 14.36 8.49 23.07
N PRO A 52 14.26 7.29 23.67
CA PRO A 52 13.39 6.22 23.16
C PRO A 52 11.93 6.67 23.14
N TYR A 53 11.12 6.11 22.23
CA TYR A 53 9.69 6.44 22.17
C TYR A 53 8.89 5.87 23.35
N ASP A 54 9.37 4.77 23.93
CA ASP A 54 8.89 4.12 25.15
C ASP A 54 9.62 4.61 26.42
N GLY A 55 10.44 5.66 26.30
CA GLY A 55 11.16 6.26 27.42
C GLY A 55 10.23 7.02 28.37
N CYS A 56 10.69 7.21 29.61
CA CYS A 56 9.97 8.02 30.61
C CYS A 56 9.58 9.40 30.07
N PHE A 57 8.41 9.92 30.46
CA PHE A 57 7.92 11.26 30.10
C PHE A 57 7.68 11.52 28.60
N VAL A 58 7.78 10.49 27.75
CA VAL A 58 7.29 10.58 26.38
C VAL A 58 5.78 10.35 26.39
N ALA A 59 5.02 11.33 25.93
CA ALA A 59 3.58 11.23 25.77
C ALA A 59 3.23 10.76 24.35
N HIS A 60 2.17 9.97 24.24
CA HIS A 60 1.55 9.65 22.96
C HIS A 60 0.35 10.58 22.75
N GLU A 61 0.47 11.52 21.82
CA GLU A 61 -0.56 12.49 21.47
C GLU A 61 -1.07 12.20 20.07
N GLU A 62 -2.36 11.82 19.93
CA GLU A 62 -3.03 11.42 18.67
C GLU A 62 -2.14 10.66 17.67
N ASP A 63 -1.37 11.39 16.86
CA ASP A 63 -0.49 10.87 15.81
C ASP A 63 1.00 11.14 16.02
N SER A 64 1.44 11.43 17.24
CA SER A 64 2.84 11.77 17.55
C SER A 64 3.31 11.32 18.93
N TYR A 65 4.60 10.99 19.01
CA TYR A 65 5.35 10.87 20.26
C TYR A 65 5.92 12.23 20.62
N VAL A 66 5.61 12.71 21.82
CA VAL A 66 6.01 14.04 22.29
C VAL A 66 6.81 13.93 23.58
N LEU A 67 8.04 14.45 23.56
CA LEU A 67 8.84 14.68 24.76
C LEU A 67 8.83 16.19 25.08
N PRO A 68 8.15 16.61 26.16
CA PRO A 68 8.15 18.00 26.60
C PRO A 68 9.43 18.30 27.38
N LEU A 69 10.11 19.37 26.97
CA LEU A 69 11.38 19.82 27.52
C LEU A 69 11.27 21.29 27.92
N ARG A 70 12.23 21.75 28.72
CA ARG A 70 12.50 23.15 28.96
C ARG A 70 13.93 23.47 28.59
N TRP A 71 14.14 24.53 27.83
CA TRP A 71 15.44 25.06 27.48
C TRP A 71 15.60 26.45 28.09
N CYS A 72 16.52 26.60 29.05
CA CYS A 72 16.64 27.84 29.83
C CYS A 72 15.31 28.28 30.47
N GLY A 73 14.47 27.32 30.87
CA GLY A 73 13.13 27.57 31.42
C GLY A 73 12.01 27.75 30.40
N LEU A 74 12.33 28.00 29.12
CA LEU A 74 11.35 28.12 28.03
C LEU A 74 10.83 26.74 27.61
N PRO A 75 9.51 26.59 27.41
CA PRO A 75 8.95 25.32 26.95
C PRO A 75 9.36 25.04 25.51
N VAL A 76 9.87 23.83 25.28
CA VAL A 76 10.21 23.30 23.95
C VAL A 76 9.72 21.85 23.86
N ARG A 77 9.33 21.40 22.66
CA ARG A 77 8.77 20.06 22.48
C ARG A 77 9.54 19.34 21.37
N MET A 78 9.97 18.12 21.64
CA MET A 78 10.37 17.20 20.59
C MET A 78 9.13 16.40 20.20
N SER A 79 8.65 16.57 18.96
CA SER A 79 7.53 15.79 18.42
C SER A 79 8.02 14.96 17.25
N CYS A 80 7.62 13.70 17.19
CA CYS A 80 7.87 12.80 16.07
C CYS A 80 6.56 12.11 15.69
N PRO A 81 6.21 12.03 14.40
CA PRO A 81 5.00 11.35 13.98
C PRO A 81 5.09 9.87 14.33
N VAL A 82 3.96 9.29 14.71
CA VAL A 82 3.80 7.83 14.71
C VAL A 82 3.89 7.41 13.25
N MET A 83 4.90 6.62 12.90
CA MET A 83 4.96 5.98 11.59
C MET A 83 3.79 4.99 11.51
N LYS A 84 2.63 5.48 11.06
CA LYS A 84 1.67 4.61 10.39
C LYS A 84 2.41 4.09 9.15
N PRO A 85 2.35 2.79 8.82
CA PRO A 85 2.88 2.30 7.56
C PRO A 85 2.39 3.25 6.47
N SER A 86 3.31 3.92 5.76
CA SER A 86 2.94 4.68 4.57
C SER A 86 2.09 3.74 3.74
N ALA A 87 0.91 4.21 3.27
CA ALA A 87 0.00 3.39 2.48
C ALA A 87 0.83 2.49 1.55
N PRO A 88 0.70 1.15 1.65
CA PRO A 88 1.58 0.23 0.94
C PRO A 88 1.66 0.67 -0.52
N ASN A 89 2.86 0.66 -1.11
CA ASN A 89 2.95 0.97 -2.53
C ASN A 89 1.94 0.09 -3.27
N PRO A 90 1.15 0.65 -4.18
CA PRO A 90 0.13 -0.13 -4.86
C PRO A 90 0.83 -1.31 -5.54
N PRO A 91 0.32 -2.54 -5.38
CA PRO A 91 0.93 -3.70 -5.99
C PRO A 91 0.95 -3.54 -7.51
N MET A 92 2.04 -3.97 -8.13
CA MET A 92 2.14 -3.96 -9.58
C MET A 92 1.29 -5.11 -10.13
N VAL A 93 0.46 -4.82 -11.14
CA VAL A 93 -0.33 -5.84 -11.84
C VAL A 93 0.03 -5.90 -13.31
N THR A 94 0.21 -7.12 -13.81
CA THR A 94 0.26 -7.41 -15.25
C THR A 94 -0.95 -8.26 -15.62
N CYS A 95 -1.78 -7.74 -16.52
CA CYS A 95 -2.98 -8.41 -16.98
C CYS A 95 -2.70 -9.22 -18.25
N HIS A 96 -3.18 -10.45 -18.28
CA HIS A 96 -3.13 -11.36 -19.42
C HIS A 96 -4.56 -11.77 -19.83
N SER A 97 -4.69 -12.50 -20.94
CA SER A 97 -5.98 -12.99 -21.46
C SER A 97 -6.68 -13.95 -20.49
N GLU A 98 -5.93 -14.83 -19.83
CA GLU A 98 -6.47 -15.88 -18.95
C GLU A 98 -6.27 -15.64 -17.45
N GLY A 99 -5.58 -14.55 -17.07
CA GLY A 99 -5.24 -14.29 -15.69
C GLY A 99 -4.47 -13.01 -15.49
N MET A 100 -3.97 -12.81 -14.27
CA MET A 100 -3.15 -11.66 -13.89
C MET A 100 -1.99 -12.11 -13.01
N VAL A 101 -0.89 -11.35 -13.05
CA VAL A 101 0.23 -11.50 -12.12
C VAL A 101 0.27 -10.25 -11.25
N VAL A 102 0.15 -10.43 -9.95
CA VAL A 102 0.22 -9.37 -8.93
C VAL A 102 1.54 -9.49 -8.19
N LYS A 103 2.35 -8.45 -8.21
CA LYS A 103 3.60 -8.36 -7.46
C LYS A 103 3.43 -7.35 -6.33
N THR A 104 3.62 -7.80 -5.11
CA THR A 104 3.59 -6.98 -3.90
C THR A 104 5.01 -6.73 -3.41
N ASP A 105 5.22 -5.63 -2.69
CA ASP A 105 6.45 -5.33 -1.95
C ASP A 105 6.35 -5.69 -0.46
N TRP A 106 5.35 -6.52 -0.11
CA TRP A 106 5.04 -6.84 1.27
C TRP A 106 6.10 -7.73 1.90
N MET A 107 6.75 -7.26 2.97
CA MET A 107 7.77 -8.01 3.72
C MET A 107 7.18 -9.04 4.71
N ILE A 108 5.94 -9.48 4.50
CA ILE A 108 5.29 -10.49 5.33
C ILE A 108 5.39 -11.88 4.67
N SER A 109 5.33 -12.92 5.50
CA SER A 109 5.22 -14.29 4.99
C SER A 109 3.95 -14.46 4.15
N ALA A 110 4.04 -15.17 3.02
CA ALA A 110 2.89 -15.52 2.20
C ALA A 110 1.77 -16.25 2.98
N ALA A 111 2.12 -16.92 4.09
CA ALA A 111 1.16 -17.55 5.00
C ALA A 111 0.26 -16.56 5.76
N LYS A 112 0.68 -15.29 5.88
CA LYS A 112 -0.09 -14.21 6.50
C LYS A 112 -0.96 -13.44 5.50
N ILE A 113 -0.81 -13.70 4.21
CA ILE A 113 -1.63 -13.06 3.18
C ILE A 113 -2.97 -13.78 3.11
N ILE A 114 -4.05 -13.00 3.09
CA ILE A 114 -5.41 -13.49 2.86
C ILE A 114 -5.97 -12.88 1.57
N VAL A 115 -6.83 -13.63 0.91
CA VAL A 115 -7.49 -13.25 -0.34
C VAL A 115 -9.00 -13.31 -0.14
N LYS A 116 -9.72 -12.38 -0.74
CA LYS A 116 -11.17 -12.39 -0.71
C LYS A 116 -11.71 -13.08 -1.96
N LEU A 117 -12.39 -14.20 -1.76
CA LEU A 117 -13.05 -14.96 -2.82
C LEU A 117 -14.52 -15.13 -2.47
N ASN A 118 -15.40 -14.81 -3.41
CA ASN A 118 -16.86 -14.81 -3.19
C ASN A 118 -17.26 -14.04 -1.92
N ASP A 119 -16.67 -12.86 -1.72
CA ASP A 119 -16.88 -11.97 -0.57
C ASP A 119 -16.44 -12.54 0.79
N VAL A 120 -15.72 -13.68 0.81
CA VAL A 120 -15.16 -14.29 2.03
C VAL A 120 -13.64 -14.21 2.01
N TRP A 121 -13.07 -13.74 3.12
CA TRP A 121 -11.61 -13.76 3.33
C TRP A 121 -11.13 -15.16 3.70
N GLU A 122 -10.17 -15.68 2.96
CA GLU A 122 -9.51 -16.95 3.27
C GLU A 122 -7.99 -16.87 3.09
N PRO A 123 -7.20 -17.73 3.78
CA PRO A 123 -5.75 -17.75 3.62
C PRO A 123 -5.33 -18.00 2.17
N LEU A 124 -4.35 -17.23 1.69
CA LEU A 124 -3.88 -17.31 0.31
C LEU A 124 -3.41 -18.73 -0.07
N LEU A 125 -2.74 -19.42 0.86
CA LEU A 125 -2.27 -20.81 0.66
C LEU A 125 -3.43 -21.82 0.56
N SER A 126 -4.55 -21.56 1.23
CA SER A 126 -5.75 -22.39 1.11
C SER A 126 -6.47 -22.13 -0.22
N ALA A 127 -6.55 -20.86 -0.62
CA ALA A 127 -7.10 -20.46 -1.90
C ALA A 127 -6.27 -20.97 -3.08
N SER A 128 -4.94 -21.00 -2.98
CA SER A 128 -4.07 -21.48 -4.06
C SER A 128 -4.35 -22.92 -4.44
N ALA A 129 -4.62 -23.79 -3.46
CA ALA A 129 -4.97 -25.18 -3.71
C ALA A 129 -6.32 -25.34 -4.44
N LYS A 130 -7.29 -24.47 -4.16
CA LYS A 130 -8.64 -24.51 -4.76
C LYS A 130 -8.70 -23.83 -6.13
N CYS A 131 -7.99 -22.71 -6.27
CA CYS A 131 -8.12 -21.78 -7.40
C CYS A 131 -6.96 -21.85 -8.39
N GLY A 132 -5.90 -22.62 -8.08
CA GLY A 132 -4.72 -22.72 -8.91
C GLY A 132 -3.85 -21.47 -8.91
N PHE A 133 -3.85 -20.70 -7.81
CA PHE A 133 -2.93 -19.57 -7.67
C PHE A 133 -1.50 -20.08 -7.52
N VAL A 134 -0.59 -19.51 -8.29
CA VAL A 134 0.84 -19.79 -8.16
C VAL A 134 1.49 -18.67 -7.38
N ILE A 135 2.14 -19.00 -6.28
CA ILE A 135 2.73 -18.04 -5.35
C ILE A 135 4.25 -18.20 -5.41
N VAL A 136 4.95 -17.10 -5.66
CA VAL A 136 6.41 -17.04 -5.69
C VAL A 136 6.87 -16.01 -4.66
N VAL A 137 7.65 -16.46 -3.68
CA VAL A 137 8.28 -15.58 -2.69
C VAL A 137 9.54 -14.98 -3.31
N LEU A 138 9.66 -13.66 -3.27
CA LEU A 138 10.78 -12.88 -3.77
C LEU A 138 11.49 -12.21 -2.57
N PRO A 139 12.77 -11.80 -2.72
CA PRO A 139 13.46 -11.05 -1.67
C PRO A 139 12.72 -9.78 -1.25
N ASP A 140 12.07 -9.13 -2.23
CA ASP A 140 11.38 -7.85 -2.05
C ASP A 140 9.85 -8.01 -1.97
N GLY A 141 9.31 -9.23 -1.73
CA GLY A 141 7.87 -9.41 -1.54
C GLY A 141 7.31 -10.70 -2.15
N VAL A 142 6.09 -10.66 -2.68
CA VAL A 142 5.39 -11.86 -3.19
C VAL A 142 4.80 -11.61 -4.57
N ALA A 143 5.01 -12.55 -5.49
CA ALA A 143 4.34 -12.59 -6.78
C ALA A 143 3.25 -13.67 -6.78
N ILE A 144 2.03 -13.28 -7.17
CA ILE A 144 0.84 -14.12 -7.20
C ILE A 144 0.33 -14.15 -8.64
N SER A 145 0.40 -15.31 -9.28
CA SER A 145 -0.24 -15.55 -10.57
C SER A 145 -1.62 -16.15 -10.34
N ALA A 146 -2.66 -15.40 -10.70
CA ALA A 146 -4.05 -15.79 -10.54
C ALA A 146 -4.71 -15.98 -11.91
N ARG A 147 -5.19 -17.20 -12.19
CA ARG A 147 -6.07 -17.46 -13.33
C ARG A 147 -7.45 -16.87 -13.04
N TYR A 148 -8.11 -16.36 -14.08
CA TYR A 148 -9.46 -15.82 -13.94
C TYR A 148 -10.47 -16.91 -13.54
N ALA A 149 -10.43 -18.07 -14.20
CA ALA A 149 -11.20 -19.23 -13.79
C ALA A 149 -10.36 -20.19 -12.92
N PRO A 150 -10.95 -20.89 -11.93
CA PRO A 150 -12.39 -20.96 -11.65
C PRO A 150 -12.92 -19.93 -10.64
N CYS A 151 -12.05 -19.21 -9.93
CA CYS A 151 -12.46 -18.48 -8.73
C CYS A 151 -12.79 -17.00 -8.94
N LEU A 152 -12.19 -16.32 -9.93
CA LEU A 152 -12.42 -14.90 -10.14
C LEU A 152 -13.62 -14.68 -11.05
N LYS A 153 -14.59 -13.93 -10.54
CA LYS A 153 -15.77 -13.54 -11.30
C LYS A 153 -15.51 -12.23 -12.04
N LYS A 154 -16.00 -12.15 -13.27
CA LYS A 154 -16.02 -10.90 -14.04
C LYS A 154 -17.19 -10.04 -13.56
N ARG A 155 -16.90 -8.80 -13.18
CA ARG A 155 -17.90 -7.78 -12.81
C ARG A 155 -17.55 -6.51 -13.59
N ASP A 156 -18.54 -5.92 -14.27
CA ASP A 156 -18.38 -4.66 -15.03
C ASP A 156 -17.23 -4.70 -16.06
N GLY A 157 -17.02 -5.84 -16.73
CA GLY A 157 -15.94 -5.99 -17.70
C GLY A 157 -14.57 -6.34 -17.11
N LEU A 158 -14.43 -6.35 -15.78
CA LEU A 158 -13.18 -6.50 -15.06
C LEU A 158 -13.15 -7.78 -14.21
N TYR A 159 -11.99 -8.44 -14.15
CA TYR A 159 -11.67 -9.43 -13.13
C TYR A 159 -11.00 -8.74 -11.96
N THR A 160 -11.47 -9.00 -10.74
CA THR A 160 -10.97 -8.31 -9.54
C THR A 160 -10.45 -9.30 -8.51
N LEU A 161 -9.29 -8.99 -7.93
CA LEU A 161 -8.67 -9.73 -6.84
C LEU A 161 -8.46 -8.78 -5.65
N GLU A 162 -9.04 -9.11 -4.50
CA GLU A 162 -8.85 -8.37 -3.24
C GLU A 162 -7.92 -9.16 -2.32
N LEU A 163 -6.86 -8.50 -1.85
CA LEU A 163 -5.81 -9.09 -1.02
C LEU A 163 -5.63 -8.25 0.24
N TYR A 164 -5.27 -8.90 1.34
CA TYR A 164 -4.87 -8.23 2.57
C TYR A 164 -3.55 -8.82 3.06
N GLY A 165 -2.59 -7.94 3.30
CA GLY A 165 -1.25 -8.27 3.78
C GLY A 165 -0.72 -7.17 4.68
N ASP A 166 0.12 -6.30 4.14
CA ASP A 166 0.58 -5.07 4.82
C ASP A 166 -0.46 -3.93 4.73
N GLY A 167 -1.61 -4.23 4.14
CA GLY A 167 -2.79 -3.38 3.96
C GLY A 167 -3.79 -4.07 3.03
N GLU A 168 -5.00 -3.54 2.95
CA GLU A 168 -6.03 -4.00 2.00
C GLU A 168 -5.74 -3.40 0.61
N THR A 169 -5.77 -4.23 -0.42
CA THR A 169 -5.59 -3.80 -1.81
C THR A 169 -6.56 -4.51 -2.73
N LYS A 170 -7.03 -3.78 -3.75
CA LYS A 170 -7.97 -4.25 -4.76
C LYS A 170 -7.34 -4.07 -6.14
N ILE A 171 -7.11 -5.19 -6.82
CA ILE A 171 -6.52 -5.24 -8.16
C ILE A 171 -7.61 -5.58 -9.16
N SER A 172 -7.63 -4.90 -10.31
CA SER A 172 -8.57 -5.19 -11.39
C SER A 172 -7.86 -5.27 -12.74
N CYS A 173 -8.25 -6.25 -13.55
CA CYS A 173 -7.80 -6.42 -14.93
C CYS A 173 -8.98 -6.46 -15.91
N PRO A 174 -8.88 -5.81 -17.08
CA PRO A 174 -9.90 -5.93 -18.11
C PRO A 174 -9.93 -7.33 -18.71
N SER A 175 -11.11 -7.78 -19.12
CA SER A 175 -11.19 -8.97 -19.98
C SER A 175 -10.61 -8.63 -21.35
N LEU A 176 -9.43 -9.15 -21.65
CA LEU A 176 -8.84 -9.08 -22.97
C LEU A 176 -9.48 -10.19 -23.82
N SER A 177 -10.71 -9.97 -24.27
CA SER A 177 -11.29 -10.81 -25.32
C SER A 177 -10.40 -10.67 -26.56
N ALA A 178 -9.87 -11.77 -27.09
CA ALA A 178 -9.29 -11.73 -28.42
C ALA A 178 -10.34 -11.17 -29.37
N THR A 179 -10.04 -10.05 -30.03
CA THR A 179 -10.76 -9.66 -31.23
C THR A 179 -10.58 -10.81 -32.21
N GLU A 180 -11.61 -11.64 -32.34
CA GLU A 180 -11.75 -12.50 -33.50
C GLU A 180 -11.70 -11.57 -34.73
N PRO A 181 -10.77 -11.77 -35.69
CA PRO A 181 -10.83 -11.05 -36.95
C PRO A 181 -12.21 -11.36 -37.53
N GLU A 182 -13.05 -10.34 -37.70
CA GLU A 182 -14.32 -10.49 -38.40
C GLU A 182 -14.05 -11.17 -39.75
N LEU A 183 -14.39 -12.46 -39.84
CA LEU A 183 -14.52 -13.12 -41.12
C LEU A 183 -15.67 -12.39 -41.83
N THR A 184 -15.29 -11.55 -42.79
CA THR A 184 -16.16 -10.76 -43.64
C THR A 184 -17.35 -11.59 -44.10
N LYS A 185 -18.54 -11.31 -43.55
CA LYS A 185 -19.80 -11.89 -44.02
C LYS A 185 -20.07 -11.41 -45.44
N SER A 186 -20.22 -12.37 -46.36
CA SER A 186 -20.62 -12.14 -47.76
C SER A 186 -22.00 -11.44 -47.84
N PRO A 187 -22.29 -10.64 -48.89
CA PRO A 187 -23.51 -9.83 -48.95
C PRO A 187 -24.79 -10.63 -49.20
N PRO A 188 -25.98 -10.08 -48.88
CA PRO A 188 -27.25 -10.77 -48.98
C PRO A 188 -27.80 -10.76 -50.42
N ASN A 189 -28.22 -11.92 -50.93
CA ASN A 189 -29.04 -12.04 -52.13
C ASN A 189 -30.48 -11.59 -51.81
N TYR A 190 -30.94 -10.53 -52.48
CA TYR A 190 -32.33 -10.08 -52.44
C TYR A 190 -33.25 -10.99 -53.26
N PRO A 191 -34.52 -11.21 -52.85
CA PRO A 191 -35.51 -11.92 -53.65
C PRO A 191 -36.01 -11.03 -54.80
N GLY A 192 -35.96 -11.51 -56.04
CA GLY A 192 -36.47 -10.81 -57.22
C GLY A 192 -38.00 -10.74 -57.27
N PRO A 193 -38.59 -9.72 -57.93
CA PRO A 193 -40.03 -9.65 -58.18
C PRO A 193 -40.42 -10.56 -59.35
N GLN A 194 -41.52 -11.30 -59.21
CA GLN A 194 -42.20 -11.98 -60.30
C GLN A 194 -43.17 -11.05 -61.03
N THR A 195 -43.71 -11.56 -62.15
CA THR A 195 -44.68 -11.01 -63.11
C THR A 195 -44.02 -10.05 -64.14
N GLU A 196 -44.18 -10.20 -65.46
CA GLU A 196 -45.23 -10.79 -66.28
C GLU A 196 -44.70 -10.92 -67.73
N VAL A 197 -45.06 -11.96 -68.49
CA VAL A 197 -44.75 -12.06 -69.93
C VAL A 197 -45.88 -11.42 -70.74
N PRO A 198 -45.57 -10.56 -71.72
CA PRO A 198 -46.22 -10.71 -73.02
C PRO A 198 -45.30 -10.54 -74.24
N SER A 199 -45.43 -11.49 -75.16
CA SER A 199 -45.48 -11.41 -76.63
C SER A 199 -44.78 -10.31 -77.45
N LYS A 200 -43.96 -10.80 -78.40
CA LYS A 200 -43.83 -10.47 -79.85
C LYS A 200 -43.64 -9.01 -80.34
N GLY A 201 -42.57 -8.83 -81.12
CA GLY A 201 -42.39 -7.84 -82.20
C GLY A 201 -40.90 -7.48 -82.38
N ILE A 202 -40.14 -8.04 -83.33
CA ILE A 202 -39.98 -7.68 -84.76
C ILE A 202 -39.15 -6.39 -85.05
N LEU A 203 -38.04 -6.62 -85.77
CA LEU A 203 -37.30 -5.82 -86.79
C LEU A 203 -36.11 -4.86 -86.44
N ASN A 204 -34.94 -5.27 -86.99
CA ASN A 204 -33.92 -4.59 -87.82
C ASN A 204 -33.02 -3.44 -87.30
N LEU A 205 -31.70 -3.69 -87.36
CA LEU A 205 -30.82 -3.36 -88.50
C LEU A 205 -29.59 -4.28 -88.53
#